data_AF-A0A918E903-F1
#
_entry.id   AF-A0A918E903-F1
#
_cell.length_a   1.000
_cell.length_b   1.000
_cell.length_c   1.000
_cell.angle_alpha   90.00
_cell.angle_beta   90.00
_cell.angle_gamma   90.00
#
_symmetry.space_group_name_H-M   'P 1'
#
loop_
_entity.id
_entity.type
_entity.pdbx_description
1 polymer ?
#
loop_
_entity_poly.entity_id
_entity_poly.type
_entity_poly.pdbx_seq_one_letter_code
_entity_poly.pdbx_strand_id
1 'polypeptide(L)'
;MSGGTPARQSGDSLTAEHAQLLAQVSARARDLLAVAAQSRWPERELRALTAYLRAEVIRQIRDEERLLLPIYGAAPVLAWVARDHARLRAAVDAMAGTAGGERRCSLTRLVTMTRDLLTQLSDHFATEERLLAGLGTPAAATAALGAHPHRWYALTEGPVVDLDALPPATATEAVTDRLRRLRRDEEIELRSGHDLNALCWWLSASGRGDYGFAYLREGPDEWHVRVTRRR
;
A
#
# COMPACT_ATOMS: atom_id res chain seq x y z
N MET A 1 16.62 21.19 -32.87
CA MET A 1 15.77 21.03 -31.68
C MET A 1 15.16 19.63 -31.74
N SER A 2 15.84 18.64 -31.18
CA SER A 2 15.36 17.27 -31.16
C SER A 2 14.79 16.99 -29.78
N GLY A 3 13.46 16.93 -29.68
CA GLY A 3 12.75 16.49 -28.49
C GLY A 3 12.96 14.99 -28.32
N GLY A 4 13.83 14.61 -27.38
CA GLY A 4 13.93 13.24 -26.93
C GLY A 4 12.66 12.88 -26.14
N THR A 5 11.88 11.95 -26.66
CA THR A 5 10.85 11.27 -25.88
C THR A 5 11.52 10.65 -24.64
N PRO A 6 11.11 10.99 -23.41
CA PRO A 6 11.69 10.35 -22.24
C PRO A 6 11.42 8.84 -22.32
N ALA A 7 12.48 8.05 -22.21
CA ALA A 7 12.37 6.60 -22.12
C ALA A 7 11.41 6.28 -20.95
N ARG A 8 10.31 5.56 -21.23
CA ARG A 8 9.44 4.97 -20.21
C ARG A 8 10.34 4.21 -19.24
N GLN A 9 10.38 4.64 -17.98
CA GLN A 9 11.17 3.96 -16.97
C GLN A 9 10.60 2.55 -16.82
N SER A 10 11.48 1.55 -16.74
CA SER A 10 11.15 0.12 -16.75
C SER A 10 10.31 -0.36 -15.55
N GLY A 11 9.78 0.56 -14.73
CA GLY A 11 8.88 0.31 -13.60
C GLY A 11 7.47 0.90 -13.76
N ASP A 12 7.08 1.32 -14.97
CA ASP A 12 5.79 1.96 -15.28
C ASP A 12 4.87 1.01 -16.08
N SER A 13 4.79 -0.25 -15.66
CA SER A 13 3.80 -1.22 -16.19
C SER A 13 3.00 -1.86 -15.07
N LEU A 14 1.75 -2.21 -15.38
CA LEU A 14 0.88 -2.91 -14.44
C LEU A 14 1.51 -4.23 -13.95
N THR A 15 2.14 -4.99 -14.85
CA THR A 15 2.89 -6.21 -14.51
C THR A 15 4.01 -5.95 -13.49
N ALA A 16 4.74 -4.83 -13.60
CA ALA A 16 5.77 -4.49 -12.63
C ALA A 16 5.16 -4.15 -11.26
N GLU A 17 4.01 -3.46 -11.23
CA GLU A 17 3.26 -3.18 -10.00
C GLU A 17 2.76 -4.49 -9.35
N HIS A 18 2.20 -5.41 -10.13
CA HIS A 18 1.77 -6.73 -9.65
C HIS A 18 2.91 -7.54 -9.07
N ALA A 19 4.05 -7.59 -9.75
CA ALA A 19 5.23 -8.30 -9.27
C ALA A 19 5.71 -7.73 -7.92
N GLN A 20 5.72 -6.40 -7.79
CA GLN A 20 6.10 -5.73 -6.53
C GLN A 20 5.09 -6.02 -5.41
N LEU A 21 3.79 -5.93 -5.70
CA LEU A 21 2.71 -6.27 -4.76
C LEU A 21 2.84 -7.70 -4.27
N LEU A 22 2.95 -8.67 -5.19
CA LEU A 22 3.05 -10.08 -4.86
C LEU A 22 4.30 -10.35 -4.01
N ALA A 23 5.44 -9.73 -4.32
CA ALA A 23 6.66 -9.86 -3.53
C ALA A 23 6.48 -9.38 -2.09
N GLN A 24 5.84 -8.21 -1.90
CA GLN A 24 5.60 -7.62 -0.58
C GLN A 24 4.57 -8.39 0.25
N VAL A 25 3.49 -8.88 -0.38
CA VAL A 25 2.50 -9.76 0.28
C VAL A 25 3.16 -11.09 0.66
N SER A 26 3.93 -11.69 -0.26
CA SER A 26 4.62 -12.97 -0.04
C SER A 26 5.64 -12.90 1.10
N ALA A 27 6.40 -11.81 1.20
CA ALA A 27 7.35 -11.61 2.29
C ALA A 27 6.65 -11.61 3.66
N ARG A 28 5.60 -10.79 3.81
CA ARG A 28 4.84 -10.69 5.07
C ARG A 28 4.09 -11.98 5.42
N ALA A 29 3.54 -12.65 4.40
CA ALA A 29 2.89 -13.94 4.59
C ALA A 29 3.91 -15.02 5.03
N ARG A 30 5.13 -14.99 4.50
CA ARG A 30 6.21 -15.89 4.93
C ARG A 30 6.56 -15.67 6.41
N ASP A 31 6.68 -14.42 6.85
CA ASP A 31 6.95 -14.09 8.25
C ASP A 31 5.83 -14.61 9.17
N LEU A 32 4.56 -14.38 8.77
CA LEU A 32 3.39 -14.90 9.49
C LEU A 32 3.43 -16.42 9.59
N LEU A 33 3.66 -17.11 8.48
CA LEU A 33 3.69 -18.57 8.41
C LEU A 33 4.87 -19.15 9.21
N ALA A 34 6.00 -18.46 9.26
CA ALA A 34 7.18 -18.87 10.04
C ALA A 34 6.91 -18.85 11.55
N VAL A 35 6.17 -17.86 12.05
CA VAL A 35 5.73 -17.81 13.45
C VAL A 35 4.65 -18.86 13.73
N ALA A 36 3.69 -19.02 12.81
CA ALA A 36 2.64 -20.03 12.93
C ALA A 36 3.20 -21.47 12.95
N ALA A 37 4.27 -21.76 12.19
CA ALA A 37 4.95 -23.05 12.18
C ALA A 37 5.55 -23.44 13.56
N GLN A 38 5.77 -22.45 14.43
CA GLN A 38 6.21 -22.64 15.81
C GLN A 38 5.03 -22.81 16.79
N SER A 39 3.81 -23.04 16.28
CA SER A 39 2.57 -23.12 17.06
C SER A 39 2.25 -21.86 17.87
N ARG A 40 2.76 -20.70 17.43
CA ARG A 40 2.54 -19.40 18.06
C ARG A 40 1.55 -18.57 17.26
N TRP A 41 0.74 -17.76 17.95
CA TRP A 41 -0.14 -16.80 17.29
C TRP A 41 0.67 -15.63 16.71
N PRO A 42 0.63 -15.39 15.39
CA PRO A 42 1.48 -14.41 14.70
C PRO A 42 0.85 -13.02 14.71
N GLU A 43 0.65 -12.45 15.89
CA GLU A 43 -0.14 -11.23 16.07
C GLU A 43 0.44 -10.01 15.32
N ARG A 44 1.76 -9.84 15.42
CA ARG A 44 2.48 -8.72 14.79
C ARG A 44 2.50 -8.87 13.28
N GLU A 45 2.78 -10.06 12.79
CA GLU A 45 2.91 -10.40 11.37
C GLU A 45 1.54 -10.34 10.68
N LEU A 46 0.48 -10.80 11.35
CA LEU A 46 -0.90 -10.66 10.89
C LEU A 46 -1.30 -9.20 10.75
N ARG A 47 -0.96 -8.34 11.72
CA ARG A 47 -1.18 -6.90 11.60
C ARG A 47 -0.41 -6.31 10.41
N ALA A 48 0.87 -6.65 10.26
CA ALA A 48 1.71 -6.14 9.17
C ALA A 48 1.19 -6.57 7.79
N LEU A 49 0.82 -7.84 7.62
CA LEU A 49 0.24 -8.36 6.39
C LEU A 49 -1.09 -7.67 6.07
N THR A 50 -1.98 -7.56 7.06
CA THR A 50 -3.29 -6.93 6.89
C THR A 50 -3.17 -5.45 6.54
N ALA A 51 -2.27 -4.73 7.21
CA ALA A 51 -2.03 -3.31 6.95
C ALA A 51 -1.57 -3.10 5.50
N TYR A 52 -0.65 -3.93 5.00
CA TYR A 52 -0.18 -3.86 3.62
C TYR A 52 -1.30 -4.17 2.63
N LEU A 53 -2.07 -5.24 2.85
CA LEU A 53 -3.16 -5.63 1.95
C LEU A 53 -4.23 -4.54 1.83
N ARG A 54 -4.62 -3.93 2.96
CA ARG A 54 -5.61 -2.85 2.96
C ARG A 54 -5.08 -1.58 2.30
N ALA A 55 -3.82 -1.25 2.52
CA ALA A 55 -3.22 -0.03 1.97
C ALA A 55 -2.92 -0.17 0.48
N GLU A 56 -2.34 -1.28 0.05
CA GLU A 56 -1.77 -1.41 -1.29
C GLU A 56 -2.60 -2.30 -2.21
N VAL A 57 -3.02 -3.50 -1.79
CA VAL A 57 -3.78 -4.39 -2.67
C VAL A 57 -5.18 -3.86 -2.92
N ILE A 58 -5.90 -3.42 -1.88
CA ILE A 58 -7.25 -2.86 -2.07
C ILE A 58 -7.23 -1.55 -2.85
N ARG A 59 -6.17 -0.75 -2.69
CA ARG A 59 -5.97 0.47 -3.47
C ARG A 59 -5.71 0.13 -4.94
N GLN A 60 -4.79 -0.80 -5.22
CA GLN A 60 -4.50 -1.28 -6.56
C GLN A 60 -5.79 -1.70 -7.29
N ILE A 61 -6.58 -2.58 -6.67
CA ILE A 61 -7.86 -3.06 -7.20
C ILE A 61 -8.80 -1.89 -7.53
N ARG A 62 -8.91 -0.89 -6.66
CA ARG A 62 -9.77 0.29 -6.89
C ARG A 62 -9.26 1.14 -8.06
N ASP A 63 -7.95 1.31 -8.15
CA ASP A 63 -7.32 2.17 -9.15
C ASP A 63 -7.38 1.49 -10.54
N GLU A 64 -7.22 0.17 -10.60
CA GLU A 64 -7.50 -0.66 -11.78
C GLU A 64 -8.95 -0.58 -12.21
N GLU A 65 -9.91 -0.76 -11.29
CA GLU A 65 -11.33 -0.60 -11.61
C GLU A 65 -11.61 0.77 -12.22
N ARG A 66 -11.03 1.84 -11.66
CA ARG A 66 -11.18 3.20 -12.20
C ARG A 66 -10.61 3.35 -13.61
N LEU A 67 -9.49 2.68 -13.91
CA LEU A 67 -8.85 2.74 -15.23
C LEU A 67 -9.54 1.86 -16.26
N LEU A 68 -9.93 0.65 -15.88
CA LEU A 68 -10.39 -0.38 -16.80
C LEU A 68 -11.90 -0.28 -17.09
N LEU A 69 -12.72 0.14 -16.11
CA LEU A 69 -14.18 0.24 -16.30
C LEU A 69 -14.58 1.16 -17.46
N PRO A 70 -14.02 2.38 -17.62
CA PRO A 70 -14.40 3.26 -18.72
C PRO A 70 -13.97 2.74 -20.09
N ILE A 71 -12.89 1.95 -20.17
CA ILE A 71 -12.29 1.50 -21.44
C ILE A 71 -13.02 0.26 -21.96
N TYR A 72 -13.37 -0.68 -21.08
CA TYR A 72 -13.86 -2.00 -21.49
C TYR A 72 -15.34 -2.26 -21.13
N GLY A 73 -16.00 -1.34 -20.43
CA GLY A 73 -17.45 -1.36 -20.21
C GLY A 73 -18.00 -2.69 -19.65
N ALA A 74 -19.08 -3.20 -20.23
CA ALA A 74 -19.76 -4.43 -19.80
C ALA A 74 -19.16 -5.73 -20.38
N ALA A 75 -17.87 -5.73 -20.78
CA ALA A 75 -17.25 -6.91 -21.34
C ALA A 75 -17.28 -8.09 -20.34
N PRO A 76 -17.63 -9.32 -20.76
CA PRO A 76 -17.70 -10.49 -19.86
C PRO A 76 -16.40 -10.76 -19.08
N VAL A 77 -15.26 -10.38 -19.67
CA VAL A 77 -13.94 -10.44 -19.04
C VAL A 77 -13.85 -9.57 -17.78
N LEU A 78 -14.42 -8.37 -17.79
CA LEU A 78 -14.44 -7.49 -16.62
C LEU A 78 -15.38 -8.00 -15.52
N ALA A 79 -16.45 -8.73 -15.88
CA ALA A 79 -17.30 -9.36 -14.88
C ALA A 79 -16.57 -10.47 -14.11
N TRP A 80 -15.59 -11.14 -14.75
CA TRP A 80 -14.70 -12.06 -14.06
C TRP A 80 -13.74 -11.33 -13.13
N VAL A 81 -13.05 -10.29 -13.61
CA VAL A 81 -12.13 -9.46 -12.83
C VAL A 81 -12.83 -8.87 -11.60
N ALA A 82 -14.00 -8.25 -11.79
CA ALA A 82 -14.79 -7.68 -10.70
C ALA A 82 -15.22 -8.74 -9.65
N ARG A 83 -15.57 -9.96 -10.09
CA ARG A 83 -15.88 -11.05 -9.17
C ARG A 83 -14.65 -11.45 -8.36
N ASP A 84 -13.49 -11.50 -8.99
CA ASP A 84 -12.26 -11.87 -8.30
C ASP A 84 -11.80 -10.78 -7.33
N HIS A 85 -11.91 -9.50 -7.73
CA HIS A 85 -11.71 -8.35 -6.86
C HIS A 85 -12.62 -8.38 -5.62
N ALA A 86 -13.90 -8.73 -5.79
CA ALA A 86 -14.83 -8.88 -4.68
C ALA A 86 -14.40 -10.01 -3.72
N ARG A 87 -13.90 -11.12 -4.25
CA ARG A 87 -13.36 -12.22 -3.44
C ARG A 87 -12.09 -11.81 -2.70
N LEU A 88 -11.15 -11.13 -3.36
CA LEU A 88 -9.93 -10.60 -2.74
C LEU A 88 -10.26 -9.62 -1.59
N ARG A 89 -11.19 -8.68 -1.82
CA ARG A 89 -11.69 -7.78 -0.76
C ARG A 89 -12.25 -8.54 0.42
N ALA A 90 -13.11 -9.54 0.18
CA ALA A 90 -13.68 -10.35 1.25
C ALA A 90 -12.62 -11.13 2.04
N ALA A 91 -11.58 -11.65 1.37
CA ALA A 91 -10.47 -12.33 2.02
C ALA A 91 -9.64 -11.35 2.90
N VAL A 92 -9.34 -10.16 2.38
CA VAL A 92 -8.64 -9.11 3.14
C VAL A 92 -9.47 -8.66 4.35
N ASP A 93 -10.78 -8.47 4.21
CA ASP A 93 -11.67 -8.10 5.31
C ASP A 93 -11.78 -9.21 6.37
N ALA A 94 -11.79 -10.48 5.95
CA ALA A 94 -11.79 -11.60 6.87
C ALA A 94 -10.50 -11.64 7.71
N MET A 95 -9.33 -11.44 7.09
CA MET A 95 -8.06 -11.35 7.82
C MET A 95 -8.00 -10.11 8.71
N ALA A 96 -8.53 -8.97 8.25
CA ALA A 96 -8.58 -7.75 9.04
C ALA A 96 -9.44 -7.92 10.30
N GLY A 97 -10.61 -8.57 10.17
CA GLY A 97 -11.45 -8.90 11.32
C GLY A 97 -10.74 -9.83 12.32
N THR A 98 -9.91 -10.75 11.84
CA THR A 98 -9.06 -11.57 12.73
C THR A 98 -7.96 -10.74 13.41
N ALA A 99 -7.28 -9.87 12.66
CA ALA A 99 -6.22 -9.00 13.18
C ALA A 99 -6.72 -8.01 14.25
N GLY A 100 -7.97 -7.52 14.09
CA GLY A 100 -8.64 -6.61 15.02
C GLY A 100 -9.35 -7.30 16.19
N GLY A 101 -9.35 -8.64 16.25
CA GLY A 101 -10.02 -9.40 17.31
C GLY A 101 -11.54 -9.52 17.16
N GLU A 102 -12.13 -8.94 16.10
CA GLU A 102 -13.56 -9.02 15.78
C GLU A 102 -13.99 -10.44 15.38
N ARG A 103 -13.07 -11.22 14.80
CA ARG A 103 -13.30 -12.62 14.42
C ARG A 103 -12.27 -13.54 15.07
N ARG A 104 -12.74 -14.44 15.91
CA ARG A 104 -11.92 -15.54 16.43
C ARG A 104 -11.70 -16.58 15.33
N CYS A 105 -10.46 -17.01 15.13
CA CYS A 105 -10.14 -18.14 14.28
C CYS A 105 -9.00 -18.96 14.89
N SER A 106 -8.89 -20.23 14.49
CA SER A 106 -7.78 -21.09 14.91
C SER A 106 -6.51 -20.76 14.11
N LEU A 107 -5.34 -21.11 14.65
CA LEU A 107 -4.06 -20.96 13.95
C LEU A 107 -4.06 -21.69 12.59
N THR A 108 -4.62 -22.90 12.54
CA THR A 108 -4.78 -23.67 11.29
C THR A 108 -5.61 -22.90 10.27
N ARG A 109 -6.73 -22.30 10.70
CA ARG A 109 -7.60 -21.52 9.81
C ARG A 109 -6.89 -20.28 9.30
N LEU A 110 -6.13 -19.57 10.14
CA LEU A 110 -5.33 -18.43 9.73
C LEU A 110 -4.30 -18.83 8.66
N VAL A 111 -3.57 -19.92 8.89
CA VAL A 111 -2.58 -20.46 7.93
C VAL A 111 -3.22 -20.79 6.59
N THR A 112 -4.38 -21.45 6.58
CA THR A 112 -5.13 -21.74 5.35
C THR A 112 -5.56 -20.47 4.65
N MET A 113 -6.18 -19.52 5.36
CA MET A 113 -6.59 -18.23 4.79
C MET A 113 -5.42 -17.47 4.16
N THR A 114 -4.24 -17.46 4.80
CA THR A 114 -3.05 -16.81 4.25
C THR A 114 -2.56 -17.47 2.97
N ARG A 115 -2.53 -18.82 2.92
CA ARG A 115 -2.12 -19.56 1.72
C ARG A 115 -3.11 -19.37 0.57
N ASP A 116 -4.40 -19.48 0.87
CA ASP A 116 -5.47 -19.31 -0.12
C ASP A 116 -5.44 -17.90 -0.72
N LEU A 117 -5.21 -16.88 0.09
CA LEU A 117 -5.05 -15.51 -0.38
C LEU A 117 -3.85 -15.34 -1.32
N LEU A 118 -2.69 -15.94 -0.98
CA LEU A 118 -1.50 -15.89 -1.84
C LEU A 118 -1.76 -16.52 -3.21
N THR A 119 -2.37 -17.71 -3.21
CA THR A 119 -2.74 -18.42 -4.44
C THR A 119 -3.72 -17.58 -5.24
N GLN A 120 -4.79 -17.08 -4.61
CA GLN A 120 -5.79 -16.27 -5.28
C GLN A 120 -5.19 -15.01 -5.89
N LEU A 121 -4.33 -14.28 -5.16
CA LEU A 121 -3.70 -13.06 -5.65
C LEU A 121 -2.75 -13.33 -6.83
N SER A 122 -1.96 -14.41 -6.75
CA SER A 122 -1.07 -14.81 -7.84
C SER A 122 -1.85 -15.20 -9.10
N ASP A 123 -2.91 -16.00 -8.94
CA ASP A 123 -3.76 -16.45 -10.05
C ASP A 123 -4.53 -15.27 -10.67
N HIS A 124 -4.97 -14.33 -9.84
CA HIS A 124 -5.63 -13.10 -10.24
C HIS A 124 -4.72 -12.28 -11.17
N PHE A 125 -3.54 -11.88 -10.70
CA PHE A 125 -2.59 -11.08 -11.48
C PHE A 125 -2.18 -11.79 -12.79
N ALA A 126 -1.85 -13.07 -12.73
CA ALA A 126 -1.47 -13.83 -13.92
C ALA A 126 -2.61 -13.95 -14.94
N THR A 127 -3.86 -13.97 -14.49
CA THR A 127 -5.03 -14.01 -15.38
C THR A 127 -5.30 -12.64 -15.96
N GLU A 128 -5.30 -11.59 -15.14
CA GLU A 128 -5.50 -10.23 -15.60
C GLU A 128 -4.45 -9.81 -16.63
N GLU A 129 -3.18 -10.09 -16.39
CA GLU A 129 -2.09 -9.79 -17.33
C GLU A 129 -2.30 -10.47 -18.69
N ARG A 130 -2.71 -11.75 -18.70
CA ARG A 130 -3.04 -12.48 -19.93
C ARG A 130 -4.23 -11.86 -20.67
N LEU A 131 -5.25 -11.44 -19.92
CA LEU A 131 -6.45 -10.82 -20.49
C LEU A 131 -6.12 -9.47 -21.12
N LEU A 132 -5.38 -8.61 -20.42
CA LEU A 132 -4.97 -7.29 -20.92
C LEU A 132 -4.04 -7.41 -22.13
N ALA A 133 -3.11 -8.37 -22.12
CA ALA A 133 -2.27 -8.66 -23.28
C ALA A 133 -3.10 -9.10 -24.50
N GLY A 134 -4.13 -9.92 -24.30
CA GLY A 134 -5.04 -10.37 -25.36
C GLY A 134 -5.90 -9.25 -25.96
N LEU A 135 -6.13 -8.16 -25.23
CA LEU A 135 -6.89 -6.99 -25.69
C LEU A 135 -6.03 -6.00 -26.51
N GLY A 136 -4.73 -6.23 -26.64
CA GLY A 136 -3.82 -5.42 -27.47
C GLY A 136 -3.53 -4.01 -26.92
N THR A 137 -4.02 -3.69 -25.72
CA THR A 137 -3.78 -2.41 -25.06
C THR A 137 -2.59 -2.55 -24.11
N PRO A 138 -1.59 -1.66 -24.14
CA PRO A 138 -0.58 -1.62 -23.09
C PRO A 138 -1.29 -1.36 -21.76
N ALA A 139 -1.24 -2.30 -20.82
CA ALA A 139 -1.77 -2.11 -19.48
C ALA A 139 -1.07 -0.90 -18.84
N ALA A 140 -1.78 0.23 -18.80
CA ALA A 140 -1.27 1.44 -18.17
C ALA A 140 -1.09 1.13 -16.68
N ALA A 141 0.10 1.42 -16.16
CA ALA A 141 0.37 1.32 -14.74
C ALA A 141 -0.60 2.21 -13.96
N THR A 142 -1.05 1.78 -12.78
CA THR A 142 -1.88 2.61 -11.90
C THR A 142 -1.14 3.88 -11.48
N ALA A 143 0.19 3.86 -11.52
CA ALA A 143 1.08 5.02 -11.52
C ALA A 143 0.62 6.20 -12.39
N ALA A 144 -0.05 5.95 -13.53
CA ALA A 144 -0.58 7.02 -14.39
C ALA A 144 -1.69 7.86 -13.71
N LEU A 145 -2.31 7.34 -12.65
CA LEU A 145 -3.23 8.08 -11.79
C LEU A 145 -2.50 8.93 -10.72
N GLY A 146 -1.17 8.95 -10.74
CA GLY A 146 -0.32 9.79 -9.89
C GLY A 146 0.09 9.15 -8.57
N ALA A 147 -0.33 7.93 -8.26
CA ALA A 147 -0.02 7.27 -6.99
C ALA A 147 1.04 6.18 -7.18
N HIS A 148 2.22 6.32 -6.53
CA HIS A 148 3.27 5.28 -6.48
C HIS A 148 3.48 4.60 -5.10
N PRO A 149 2.45 4.27 -4.32
CA PRO A 149 2.65 3.98 -2.89
C PRO A 149 3.30 2.64 -2.57
N HIS A 150 3.29 1.66 -3.48
CA HIS A 150 4.05 0.42 -3.31
C HIS A 150 5.56 0.66 -3.10
N ARG A 151 6.12 1.73 -3.70
CA ARG A 151 7.56 2.03 -3.65
C ARG A 151 8.01 2.61 -2.30
N TRP A 152 7.12 3.28 -1.57
CA TRP A 152 7.45 3.94 -0.30
C TRP A 152 6.70 3.40 0.91
N TYR A 153 5.74 2.48 0.75
CA TYR A 153 5.06 1.88 1.91
C TYR A 153 6.08 1.32 2.92
N ALA A 154 7.04 0.52 2.47
CA ALA A 154 8.08 -0.02 3.35
C ALA A 154 9.00 1.05 3.98
N LEU A 155 9.16 2.21 3.34
CA LEU A 155 9.98 3.33 3.82
C LEU A 155 9.22 4.24 4.81
N THR A 156 7.89 4.19 4.76
CA THR A 156 7.02 5.06 5.57
C THR A 156 6.33 4.32 6.70
N GLU A 157 6.32 2.99 6.69
CA GLU A 157 5.76 2.21 7.78
C GLU A 157 6.71 2.09 8.97
N GLY A 158 6.15 2.23 10.17
CA GLY A 158 6.88 2.21 11.42
C GLY A 158 6.68 3.49 12.23
N PRO A 159 7.37 3.59 13.38
CA PRO A 159 7.28 4.75 14.27
C PRO A 159 8.11 5.95 13.78
N VAL A 160 9.04 5.75 12.85
CA VAL A 160 9.92 6.79 12.31
C VAL A 160 9.88 6.73 10.79
N VAL A 161 9.68 7.89 10.15
CA VAL A 161 9.77 8.07 8.71
C VAL A 161 10.93 9.01 8.43
N ASP A 162 11.95 8.47 7.76
CA ASP A 162 13.07 9.25 7.24
C ASP A 162 12.69 9.83 5.87
N LEU A 163 12.54 11.15 5.80
CA LEU A 163 12.14 11.83 4.57
C LEU A 163 13.27 11.88 3.55
N ASP A 164 14.52 11.81 3.98
CA ASP A 164 15.67 11.86 3.09
C ASP A 164 15.88 10.51 2.38
N ALA A 165 15.28 9.44 2.90
CA ALA A 165 15.20 8.12 2.26
C ALA A 165 14.10 8.05 1.18
N LEU A 166 13.21 9.04 1.10
CA LEU A 166 12.13 9.10 0.11
C LEU A 166 12.58 9.86 -1.15
N PRO A 167 12.11 9.46 -2.35
CA PRO A 167 12.32 10.28 -3.55
C PRO A 167 11.74 11.68 -3.36
N PRO A 168 12.52 12.78 -3.56
CA PRO A 168 12.06 14.13 -3.23
C PRO A 168 10.77 14.55 -3.93
N ALA A 169 10.57 14.11 -5.17
CA ALA A 169 9.38 14.43 -5.97
C ALA A 169 8.08 13.85 -5.39
N THR A 170 8.17 12.83 -4.53
CA THR A 170 7.01 12.09 -4.02
C THR A 170 6.96 11.98 -2.50
N ALA A 171 7.94 12.55 -1.79
CA ALA A 171 8.04 12.47 -0.34
C ALA A 171 6.79 13.01 0.37
N THR A 172 6.26 14.16 -0.08
CA THR A 172 5.03 14.75 0.48
C THR A 172 3.82 13.83 0.35
N GLU A 173 3.64 13.21 -0.82
CA GLU A 173 2.56 12.25 -1.05
C GLU A 173 2.72 11.02 -0.17
N ALA A 174 3.93 10.46 -0.10
CA ALA A 174 4.26 9.30 0.72
C ALA A 174 3.96 9.53 2.20
N VAL A 175 4.36 10.67 2.75
CA VAL A 175 4.05 11.08 4.12
C VAL A 175 2.56 11.28 4.30
N THR A 176 1.89 11.96 3.38
CA THR A 176 0.43 12.19 3.48
C THR A 176 -0.34 10.88 3.53
N ASP A 177 0.03 9.93 2.68
CA ASP A 177 -0.58 8.61 2.62
C ASP A 177 -0.33 7.82 3.90
N ARG A 178 0.90 7.87 4.44
CA ARG A 178 1.23 7.31 5.76
C ARG A 178 0.41 7.92 6.89
N LEU A 179 0.28 9.24 6.93
CA LEU A 179 -0.48 9.94 7.96
C LEU A 179 -1.97 9.56 7.94
N ARG A 180 -2.56 9.38 6.76
CA ARG A 180 -3.96 8.92 6.61
C ARG A 180 -4.19 7.53 7.21
N ARG A 181 -3.15 6.70 7.30
CA ARG A 181 -3.21 5.34 7.88
C ARG A 181 -3.04 5.30 9.39
N LEU A 182 -2.57 6.38 10.02
CA LEU A 182 -2.42 6.42 11.48
C LEU A 182 -3.77 6.21 12.16
N ARG A 183 -3.80 5.43 13.24
CA ARG A 183 -4.99 5.37 14.11
C ARG A 183 -5.11 6.67 14.91
N ARG A 184 -6.28 6.90 15.51
CA ARG A 184 -6.46 8.00 16.46
C ARG A 184 -5.44 7.86 17.58
N ASP A 185 -4.83 8.99 17.93
CA ASP A 185 -3.78 9.09 18.95
C ASP A 185 -2.51 8.28 18.63
N GLU A 186 -2.39 7.71 17.42
CA GLU A 186 -1.16 7.12 16.95
C GLU A 186 -0.19 8.22 16.55
N GLU A 187 1.08 8.02 16.92
CA GLU A 187 2.15 8.97 16.73
C GLU A 187 3.26 8.36 15.89
N ILE A 188 3.87 9.19 15.04
CA ILE A 188 5.11 8.88 14.33
C ILE A 188 6.06 10.07 14.42
N GLU A 189 7.33 9.80 14.19
CA GLU A 189 8.38 10.81 14.05
C GLU A 189 8.74 10.97 12.58
N LEU A 190 8.74 12.21 12.09
CA LEU A 190 9.32 12.56 10.79
C LEU A 190 10.73 13.08 11.02
N ARG A 191 11.70 12.59 10.25
CA ARG A 191 13.10 13.04 10.25
C ARG A 191 13.52 13.57 8.90
N SER A 192 14.28 14.65 8.88
CA SER A 192 14.98 15.14 7.69
C SER A 192 16.20 15.97 8.09
N GLY A 193 17.18 16.05 7.21
CA GLY A 193 18.25 17.05 7.24
C GLY A 193 17.77 18.45 6.87
N HIS A 194 16.50 18.63 6.48
CA HIS A 194 15.91 19.91 6.10
C HIS A 194 14.76 20.32 7.03
N ASP A 195 14.52 21.63 7.10
CA ASP A 195 13.40 22.19 7.88
C ASP A 195 12.05 21.63 7.42
N LEU A 196 11.27 21.12 8.38
CA LEU A 196 9.98 20.47 8.19
C LEU A 196 8.80 21.45 8.30
N ASN A 197 9.04 22.75 8.54
CA ASN A 197 7.98 23.73 8.79
C ASN A 197 7.01 23.85 7.61
N ALA A 198 7.53 23.94 6.37
CA ALA A 198 6.68 24.02 5.18
C ALA A 198 5.78 22.79 5.03
N LEU A 199 6.31 21.59 5.31
CA LEU A 199 5.55 20.35 5.27
C LEU A 199 4.47 20.31 6.36
N CYS A 200 4.83 20.67 7.60
CA CYS A 200 3.88 20.70 8.72
C CYS A 200 2.76 21.71 8.49
N TRP A 201 3.10 22.89 7.96
CA TRP A 201 2.12 23.92 7.61
C TRP A 201 1.16 23.42 6.52
N TRP A 202 1.70 22.85 5.44
CA TRP A 202 0.87 22.31 4.35
C TRP A 202 -0.03 21.16 4.81
N LEU A 203 0.47 20.25 5.65
CA LEU A 203 -0.31 19.15 6.22
C LEU A 203 -1.42 19.67 7.16
N SER A 204 -1.12 20.69 7.96
CA SER A 204 -2.11 21.32 8.85
C SER A 204 -3.22 21.99 8.06
N ALA A 205 -2.88 22.72 7.00
CA ALA A 205 -3.83 23.39 6.12
C ALA A 205 -4.69 22.39 5.32
N SER A 206 -4.08 21.32 4.81
CA SER A 206 -4.75 20.31 3.98
C SER A 206 -5.59 19.33 4.81
N GLY A 207 -5.18 19.08 6.05
CA GLY A 207 -5.77 18.08 6.95
C GLY A 207 -6.86 18.61 7.88
N ARG A 208 -7.36 19.85 7.72
CA ARG A 208 -8.43 20.44 8.56
C ARG A 208 -8.23 20.30 10.09
N GLY A 209 -7.00 20.17 10.57
CA GLY A 209 -6.70 19.98 11.99
C GLY A 209 -6.61 18.52 12.47
N ASP A 210 -6.69 17.54 11.56
CA ASP A 210 -6.60 16.10 11.85
C ASP A 210 -5.22 15.66 12.37
N TYR A 211 -4.21 16.54 12.34
CA TYR A 211 -2.85 16.22 12.75
C TYR A 211 -2.29 17.28 13.71
N GLY A 212 -1.54 16.79 14.69
CA GLY A 212 -0.73 17.57 15.60
C GLY A 212 0.74 17.45 15.32
N PHE A 213 1.46 18.55 15.44
CA PHE A 213 2.90 18.62 15.21
C PHE A 213 3.59 19.14 16.47
N ALA A 214 4.66 18.48 16.88
CA ALA A 214 5.54 18.95 17.94
C ALA A 214 7.00 18.70 17.54
N TYR A 215 7.80 19.77 17.48
CA TYR A 215 9.23 19.64 17.24
C TYR A 215 9.90 18.92 18.41
N LEU A 216 10.70 17.91 18.07
CA LEU A 216 11.57 17.20 19.01
C LEU A 216 13.01 17.68 18.90
N ARG A 217 13.40 18.14 17.70
CA ARG A 217 14.70 18.71 17.38
C ARG A 217 14.56 19.72 16.25
N GLU A 218 15.19 20.89 16.42
CA GLU A 218 15.16 22.00 15.46
C GLU A 218 16.58 22.34 15.01
N GLY A 219 17.10 21.61 14.01
CA GLY A 219 18.25 21.98 13.19
C GLY A 219 19.56 22.38 13.90
N PRO A 220 20.55 22.87 13.14
CA PRO A 220 20.56 22.97 11.68
C PRO A 220 20.83 21.64 10.96
N ASP A 221 21.43 20.66 11.64
CA ASP A 221 21.89 19.41 11.00
C ASP A 221 20.79 18.36 10.89
N GLU A 222 19.78 18.40 11.76
CA GLU A 222 18.73 17.40 11.81
C GLU A 222 17.43 17.98 12.39
N TRP A 223 16.31 17.64 11.76
CA TRP A 223 14.98 18.13 12.12
C TRP A 223 14.08 16.94 12.42
N HIS A 224 13.51 16.93 13.63
CA HIS A 224 12.61 15.87 14.09
C HIS A 224 11.27 16.47 14.48
N VAL A 225 10.19 15.95 13.92
CA VAL A 225 8.83 16.34 14.27
C VAL A 225 8.01 15.11 14.66
N ARG A 226 7.43 15.14 15.85
CA ARG A 226 6.37 14.21 16.23
C ARG A 226 5.08 14.64 15.57
N VAL A 227 4.44 13.71 14.86
CA VAL A 227 3.11 13.87 14.26
C VAL A 227 2.13 12.94 14.96
N THR A 228 1.03 13.49 15.45
CA THR A 228 -0.04 12.75 16.14
C THR A 228 -1.35 12.92 15.38
N ARG A 229 -2.10 11.85 15.12
CA ARG A 229 -3.44 11.99 14.51
C ARG A 229 -4.48 12.44 15.55
N ARG A 230 -4.98 13.66 15.39
CA ARG A 230 -5.95 14.36 16.24
C ARG A 230 -7.37 14.17 15.68
N ARG A 231 -8.10 13.20 16.22
CA ARG A 231 -9.53 12.89 15.96
C ARG A 231 -9.87 12.33 14.57
#